data_AF-A0A1G3QUL3-F1
#
_entry.id   AF-A0A1G3QUL3-F1
#
_cell.length_a   1.000
_cell.length_b   1.000
_cell.length_c   1.000
_cell.angle_alpha   90.00
_cell.angle_beta   90.00
_cell.angle_gamma   90.00
#
_symmetry.space_group_name_H-M   'P 1'
#
loop_
_entity.id
_entity.type
_entity.pdbx_description
1 polymer ?
#
loop_
_entity_poly.entity_id
_entity_poly.type
_entity_poly.pdbx_seq_one_letter_code
_entity_poly.pdbx_strand_id
1 'polypeptide(L)'
;MKLLIVGGVAGGATAAARARRISETAEITVLERGPYVSYANCGLPYFVSRDIEKRSKLLLQTPEGFESRYGVKVLVETEALEIDRAGKRVRARGPSGESWIPYDSLVLAQGGTPVMPAVPGIDAPHVFRMWTVPDMDRIHAFIENTKPSTAVIAGGGFIGLEMAEAFVQRGIATTVVELLPRLMSGMDPEFGGLIAARLEAHGVRVVTGTGVKAVHAEPREVELGDGSRVPADVVLFSVGVRPELGLARQAGLAIGSSGGLQVDEHLRTSDPHIWAAGDMNEIVHKVSGRLVRIPLAGPANRQGRIAASNALGVKMRYAGALGSSVVKVFDATAAGTGLTEKAARDAGFDAGSAIVVKDHHAGYYPGAKEMVLKIVYDKKNARLLGAQAFGEAGVEKRIDAAAVALQGRLTLHDLAEVDFAYAPPYGSANDPLNVAAFVGENDLSGYSPLVSAGELQRLLCGPATDRPVVLDVRNLNEFEAGHLVGALNIPVDELRFRLDEVPRDRPIVVHCKTSFRSHLALRTLLQNGWKDVRNLTGSWVALTALGGFAIE
;
A
#
# COMPACT_ATOMS: atom_id res chain seq x y z
N MET A 1 0.62 29.34 27.95
CA MET A 1 1.08 28.99 26.59
C MET A 1 -0.13 28.61 25.76
N LYS A 2 -0.30 29.21 24.58
CA LYS A 2 -1.41 28.95 23.64
C LYS A 2 -0.95 28.05 22.50
N LEU A 3 -1.48 26.83 22.46
CA LEU A 3 -1.27 25.89 21.36
C LEU A 3 -2.50 25.88 20.46
N LEU A 4 -2.31 26.28 19.21
CA LEU A 4 -3.34 26.17 18.18
C LEU A 4 -3.02 24.99 17.25
N ILE A 5 -4.03 24.19 16.92
CA ILE A 5 -3.92 23.03 16.03
C ILE A 5 -4.94 23.18 14.91
N VAL A 6 -4.51 23.03 13.65
CA VAL A 6 -5.39 23.10 12.47
C VAL A 6 -5.55 21.71 11.86
N GLY A 7 -6.77 21.19 11.90
CA GLY A 7 -7.14 19.82 11.55
C GLY A 7 -7.36 18.96 12.79
N GLY A 8 -8.54 18.36 12.94
CA GLY A 8 -9.00 17.67 14.14
C GLY A 8 -9.08 16.14 14.03
N VAL A 9 -8.40 15.53 13.06
CA VAL A 9 -8.42 14.06 12.83
C VAL A 9 -7.09 13.43 13.26
N ALA A 10 -6.48 12.51 12.50
CA ALA A 10 -5.40 11.64 12.99
C ALA A 10 -4.22 12.40 13.65
N GLY A 11 -3.58 13.31 12.92
CA GLY A 11 -2.44 14.07 13.43
C GLY A 11 -2.83 15.06 14.54
N GLY A 12 -3.85 15.89 14.29
CA GLY A 12 -4.24 16.96 15.20
C GLY A 12 -4.95 16.52 16.47
N ALA A 13 -5.85 15.52 16.40
CA ALA A 13 -6.47 14.93 17.59
C ALA A 13 -5.41 14.28 18.50
N THR A 14 -4.44 13.58 17.90
CA THR A 14 -3.32 13.00 18.66
C THR A 14 -2.44 14.08 19.28
N ALA A 15 -2.17 15.15 18.53
CA ALA A 15 -1.43 16.32 19.02
C ALA A 15 -2.13 16.95 20.23
N ALA A 16 -3.44 17.21 20.14
CA ALA A 16 -4.23 17.83 21.20
C ALA A 16 -4.25 16.98 22.48
N ALA A 17 -4.56 15.68 22.35
CA ALA A 17 -4.58 14.76 23.48
C ALA A 17 -3.20 14.61 24.13
N ARG A 18 -2.12 14.61 23.33
CA ARG A 18 -0.74 14.56 23.83
C ARG A 18 -0.36 15.85 24.55
N ALA A 19 -0.70 17.02 23.99
CA ALA A 19 -0.39 18.31 24.55
C ALA A 19 -0.93 18.48 25.97
N ARG A 20 -2.19 18.11 26.21
CA ARG A 20 -2.79 18.12 27.55
C ARG A 20 -2.01 17.28 28.56
N ARG A 21 -1.61 16.06 28.17
CA ARG A 21 -0.82 15.17 29.04
C ARG A 21 0.60 15.69 29.32
N ILE A 22 1.07 16.72 28.62
CA ILE A 22 2.37 17.36 28.87
C ILE A 22 2.19 18.57 29.77
N SER A 23 1.13 19.35 29.58
CA SER A 23 0.89 20.57 30.35
C SER A 23 -0.58 20.78 30.64
N GLU A 24 -0.91 20.88 31.92
CA GLU A 24 -2.25 21.25 32.38
C GLU A 24 -2.55 22.75 32.28
N THR A 25 -1.51 23.58 32.10
CA THR A 25 -1.66 25.04 32.01
C THR A 25 -1.63 25.55 30.56
N ALA A 26 -1.46 24.66 29.58
CA ALA A 26 -1.57 25.02 28.17
C ALA A 26 -3.02 25.27 27.79
N GLU A 27 -3.28 26.38 27.10
CA GLU A 27 -4.54 26.64 26.41
C GLU A 27 -4.46 25.97 25.03
N ILE A 28 -5.27 24.93 24.80
CA ILE A 28 -5.21 24.13 23.57
C ILE A 28 -6.50 24.34 22.79
N THR A 29 -6.38 24.84 21.56
CA THR A 29 -7.50 25.01 20.64
C THR A 29 -7.27 24.19 19.37
N VAL A 30 -8.29 23.47 18.91
CA VAL A 30 -8.30 22.73 17.64
C VAL A 30 -9.33 23.37 16.71
N LEU A 31 -8.92 23.69 15.49
CA LEU A 31 -9.81 24.11 14.41
C LEU A 31 -10.05 22.92 13.47
N GLU A 32 -11.31 22.60 13.21
CA GLU A 32 -11.72 21.58 12.25
C GLU A 32 -12.77 22.19 11.31
N ARG A 33 -12.48 22.14 10.00
CA ARG A 33 -13.39 22.69 8.99
C ARG A 33 -14.68 21.89 8.88
N GLY A 34 -14.61 20.59 9.14
CA GLY A 34 -15.75 19.69 9.10
C GLY A 34 -16.56 19.69 10.40
N PRO A 35 -17.70 18.98 10.41
CA PRO A 35 -18.55 18.86 11.59
C PRO A 35 -18.05 17.82 12.61
N TYR A 36 -17.04 17.02 12.29
CA TYR A 36 -16.56 15.92 13.13
C TYR A 36 -15.05 15.98 13.36
N VAL A 37 -14.64 15.69 14.59
CA VAL A 37 -13.25 15.45 14.97
C VAL A 37 -13.02 13.97 15.27
N SER A 38 -11.76 13.54 15.16
CA SER A 38 -11.30 12.21 15.57
C SER A 38 -12.19 11.05 15.06
N TYR A 39 -12.66 11.14 13.82
CA TYR A 39 -13.41 10.05 13.19
C TYR A 39 -12.47 9.04 12.52
N ALA A 40 -12.94 7.80 12.38
CA ALA A 40 -12.20 6.71 11.77
C ALA A 40 -12.29 6.75 10.24
N ASN A 41 -11.43 7.53 9.57
CA ASN A 41 -11.42 7.63 8.09
C ASN A 41 -11.29 6.25 7.41
N CYS A 42 -10.46 5.37 7.98
CA CYS A 42 -10.26 4.01 7.46
C CYS A 42 -11.50 3.11 7.62
N GLY A 43 -12.48 3.52 8.44
CA GLY A 43 -13.74 2.79 8.62
C GLY A 43 -14.84 3.17 7.63
N LEU A 44 -14.65 4.24 6.83
CA LEU A 44 -15.71 4.78 5.98
C LEU A 44 -16.17 3.79 4.90
N PRO A 45 -15.28 3.12 4.13
CA PRO A 45 -15.72 2.10 3.16
C PRO A 45 -16.48 0.94 3.81
N TYR A 46 -16.06 0.53 5.02
CA TYR A 46 -16.67 -0.57 5.77
C TYR A 46 -18.05 -0.22 6.36
N PHE A 47 -18.37 1.06 6.53
CA PHE A 47 -19.75 1.48 6.80
C PHE A 47 -20.60 1.43 5.53
N VAL A 48 -20.05 1.83 4.38
CA VAL A 48 -20.75 1.73 3.09
C VAL A 48 -21.05 0.26 2.75
N SER A 49 -20.11 -0.66 3.02
CA SER A 49 -20.28 -2.10 2.81
C SER A 49 -21.30 -2.74 3.78
N ARG A 50 -21.53 -2.10 4.93
CA ARG A 50 -22.29 -2.58 6.11
C ARG A 50 -21.54 -3.56 7.02
N ASP A 51 -20.24 -3.75 6.84
CA ASP A 51 -19.38 -4.44 7.83
C ASP A 51 -19.39 -3.71 9.18
N ILE A 52 -19.46 -2.38 9.15
CA ILE A 52 -19.69 -1.53 10.32
C ILE A 52 -21.15 -1.06 10.29
N GLU A 53 -22.00 -1.71 11.09
CA GLU A 53 -23.44 -1.42 11.09
C GLU A 53 -23.82 -0.02 11.60
N LYS A 54 -23.06 0.51 12.57
CA LYS A 54 -23.42 1.73 13.29
C LYS A 54 -22.49 2.88 12.94
N ARG A 55 -23.04 3.92 12.33
CA ARG A 55 -22.33 5.19 12.03
C ARG A 55 -21.61 5.77 13.24
N SER A 56 -22.20 5.67 14.43
CA SER A 56 -21.61 6.18 15.67
C SER A 56 -20.30 5.49 16.07
N LYS A 57 -20.03 4.26 15.61
CA LYS A 57 -18.73 3.58 15.84
C LYS A 57 -17.57 4.29 15.12
N LEU A 58 -17.86 5.10 14.10
CA LEU A 58 -16.85 5.86 13.38
C LEU A 58 -16.49 7.18 14.07
N LEU A 59 -17.31 7.66 15.01
CA LEU A 59 -17.10 8.92 15.73
C LEU A 59 -16.46 8.64 17.10
N LEU A 60 -15.12 8.67 17.15
CA LEU A 60 -14.38 8.18 18.33
C LEU A 60 -14.35 9.19 19.48
N GLN A 61 -14.52 10.49 19.18
CA GLN A 61 -14.62 11.58 20.16
C GLN A 61 -15.57 12.67 19.64
N THR A 62 -16.07 13.50 20.55
CA THR A 62 -16.81 14.72 20.22
C THR A 62 -16.06 15.95 20.77
N PRO A 63 -16.41 17.17 20.34
CA PRO A 63 -15.89 18.40 20.94
C PRO A 63 -16.03 18.43 22.47
N GLU A 64 -17.20 18.06 23.00
CA GLU A 64 -17.49 18.01 24.43
C GLU A 64 -16.68 16.91 25.14
N GLY A 65 -16.48 15.78 24.46
CA GLY A 65 -15.60 14.71 24.93
C GLY A 65 -14.15 15.17 25.06
N PHE A 66 -13.66 15.96 24.11
CA PHE A 66 -12.32 16.57 24.17
C PHE A 66 -12.19 17.60 25.28
N GLU A 67 -13.19 18.46 25.45
CA GLU A 67 -13.20 19.47 26.50
C GLU A 67 -13.24 18.83 27.89
N SER A 68 -14.18 17.92 28.13
CA SER A 68 -14.33 17.26 29.44
C SER A 68 -13.12 16.40 29.82
N ARG A 69 -12.56 15.64 28.86
CA ARG A 69 -11.45 14.72 29.13
C ARG A 69 -10.09 15.39 29.13
N TYR A 70 -9.91 16.39 28.27
CA TYR A 70 -8.59 16.96 28.00
C TYR A 70 -8.54 18.49 28.11
N GLY A 71 -9.59 19.18 28.54
CA GLY A 71 -9.59 20.65 28.57
C GLY A 71 -9.17 21.26 27.22
N VAL A 72 -9.52 20.61 26.11
CA VAL A 72 -9.20 21.06 24.75
C VAL A 72 -10.43 21.72 24.17
N LYS A 73 -10.31 22.97 23.74
CA LYS A 73 -11.37 23.65 23.02
C LYS A 73 -11.35 23.22 21.56
N VAL A 74 -12.42 22.59 21.10
CA VAL A 74 -12.56 22.16 19.71
C VAL A 74 -13.58 23.05 19.01
N LEU A 75 -13.17 23.69 17.92
CA LEU A 75 -14.02 24.50 17.05
C LEU A 75 -14.24 23.74 15.74
N VAL A 76 -15.38 23.05 15.64
CA VAL A 76 -15.85 22.43 14.39
C VAL A 76 -16.49 23.46 13.47
N GLU A 77 -16.68 23.08 12.20
CA GLU A 77 -17.20 23.98 11.14
C GLU A 77 -16.43 25.30 11.08
N THR A 78 -15.14 25.25 11.41
CA THR A 78 -14.25 26.40 11.55
C THR A 78 -13.01 26.20 10.69
N GLU A 79 -12.96 26.92 9.57
CA GLU A 79 -11.88 26.82 8.58
C GLU A 79 -10.79 27.86 8.85
N ALA A 80 -9.53 27.42 8.90
CA ALA A 80 -8.38 28.32 8.94
C ALA A 80 -8.11 28.88 7.53
N LEU A 81 -8.12 30.21 7.41
CA LEU A 81 -8.00 30.91 6.13
C LEU A 81 -6.62 31.52 5.89
N GLU A 82 -5.94 31.97 6.96
CA GLU A 82 -4.69 32.71 6.85
C GLU A 82 -3.84 32.57 8.11
N ILE A 83 -2.51 32.45 7.96
CA ILE A 83 -1.55 32.52 9.07
C ILE A 83 -0.79 33.84 9.01
N ASP A 84 -1.01 34.70 9.99
CA ASP A 84 -0.16 35.86 10.26
C ASP A 84 0.98 35.42 11.18
N ARG A 85 2.15 35.15 10.59
CA ARG A 85 3.34 34.66 11.33
C ARG A 85 3.91 35.74 12.25
N ALA A 86 3.93 36.99 11.79
CA ALA A 86 4.48 38.11 12.57
C ALA A 86 3.59 38.43 13.79
N GLY A 87 2.28 38.47 13.59
CA GLY A 87 1.28 38.67 14.65
C GLY A 87 0.94 37.41 15.46
N LYS A 88 1.53 36.26 15.11
CA LYS A 88 1.27 34.94 15.71
C LYS A 88 -0.22 34.62 15.92
N ARG A 89 -0.97 34.68 14.83
CA ARG A 89 -2.43 34.43 14.85
C ARG A 89 -2.89 33.79 13.55
N VAL A 90 -4.00 33.07 13.62
CA VAL A 90 -4.66 32.44 12.48
C VAL A 90 -6.03 33.08 12.29
N ARG A 91 -6.34 33.53 11.07
CA ARG A 91 -7.70 33.97 10.74
C ARG A 91 -8.52 32.73 10.43
N ALA A 92 -9.63 32.57 11.13
CA ALA A 92 -10.52 31.45 10.96
C ALA A 92 -11.96 31.92 10.71
N ARG A 93 -12.69 31.19 9.88
CA ARG A 93 -14.11 31.40 9.63
C ARG A 93 -14.91 30.27 10.25
N GLY A 94 -15.68 30.59 11.29
CA GLY A 94 -16.62 29.67 11.92
C GLY A 94 -18.08 30.09 11.72
N PRO A 95 -19.03 29.44 12.41
CA PRO A 95 -20.46 29.76 12.30
C PRO A 95 -20.81 31.20 12.68
N SER A 96 -20.02 31.83 13.56
CA SER A 96 -20.20 33.23 13.99
C SER A 96 -19.49 34.27 13.11
N GLY A 97 -18.86 33.84 12.00
CA GLY A 97 -18.10 34.69 11.09
C GLY A 97 -16.58 34.52 11.22
N GLU A 98 -15.84 35.52 10.74
CA GLU A 98 -14.38 35.50 10.75
C GLU A 98 -13.79 36.11 12.04
N SER A 99 -12.74 35.48 12.56
CA SER A 99 -12.02 35.99 13.73
C SER A 99 -10.54 35.61 13.70
N TRP A 100 -9.72 36.35 14.44
CA TRP A 100 -8.31 36.04 14.63
C TRP A 100 -8.08 35.29 15.93
N ILE A 101 -7.40 34.15 15.85
CA ILE A 101 -7.09 33.28 17.00
C ILE A 101 -5.58 33.32 17.24
N PRO A 102 -5.10 33.84 18.38
CA PRO A 102 -3.68 33.94 18.69
C PRO A 102 -3.07 32.59 19.07
N TYR A 103 -1.76 32.42 18.84
CA TYR A 103 -1.00 31.24 19.25
C TYR A 103 0.40 31.63 19.76
N ASP A 104 0.95 30.82 20.67
CA ASP A 104 2.39 30.83 20.97
C ASP A 104 3.11 29.78 20.11
N SER A 105 2.45 28.64 19.88
CA SER A 105 2.86 27.55 19.00
C SER A 105 1.68 27.09 18.13
N LEU A 106 1.95 26.72 16.88
CA LEU A 106 0.97 26.24 15.91
C LEU A 106 1.33 24.83 15.42
N VAL A 107 0.35 23.94 15.29
CA VAL A 107 0.50 22.62 14.63
C VAL A 107 -0.43 22.55 13.42
N LEU A 108 0.13 22.35 12.23
CA LEU A 108 -0.61 22.11 11.00
C LEU A 108 -0.80 20.61 10.79
N ALA A 109 -2.05 20.14 10.74
CA ALA A 109 -2.41 18.75 10.58
C ALA A 109 -3.61 18.57 9.61
N GLN A 110 -3.63 19.38 8.55
CA GLN A 110 -4.74 19.46 7.58
C GLN A 110 -4.87 18.22 6.69
N GLY A 111 -3.83 17.36 6.67
CA GLY A 111 -3.82 16.12 5.91
C GLY A 111 -3.74 16.36 4.40
N GLY A 112 -4.63 15.71 3.65
CA GLY A 112 -4.71 15.82 2.20
C GLY A 112 -6.14 15.97 1.70
N THR A 113 -6.25 16.15 0.39
CA THR A 113 -7.52 16.24 -0.34
C THR A 113 -7.49 15.27 -1.52
N PRO A 114 -8.56 14.48 -1.77
CA PRO A 114 -8.65 13.61 -2.94
C PRO A 114 -8.49 14.41 -4.23
N VAL A 115 -7.75 13.84 -5.18
CA VAL A 115 -7.59 14.43 -6.51
C VAL A 115 -8.86 14.18 -7.31
N MET A 116 -9.51 15.27 -7.76
CA MET A 116 -10.59 15.22 -8.73
C MET A 116 -10.03 15.67 -10.09
N PRO A 117 -9.98 14.80 -11.11
CA PRO A 117 -9.46 15.15 -12.41
C PRO A 117 -10.42 16.06 -13.17
N ALA A 118 -9.90 16.88 -14.07
CA ALA A 118 -10.70 17.76 -14.93
C ALA A 118 -11.28 16.98 -16.13
N VAL A 119 -12.23 16.09 -15.86
CA VAL A 119 -12.97 15.34 -16.90
C VAL A 119 -14.38 15.91 -17.06
N PRO A 120 -14.94 15.98 -18.28
CA PRO A 120 -16.33 16.37 -18.48
C PRO A 120 -17.28 15.49 -17.66
N GLY A 121 -18.27 16.12 -17.01
CA GLY A 121 -19.27 15.43 -16.18
C GLY A 121 -18.83 15.10 -14.75
N ILE A 122 -17.64 15.53 -14.31
CA ILE A 122 -17.13 15.26 -12.95
C ILE A 122 -18.04 15.77 -11.82
N ASP A 123 -18.83 16.81 -12.08
CA ASP A 123 -19.76 17.41 -11.10
C ASP A 123 -21.16 16.78 -11.11
N ALA A 124 -21.37 15.70 -11.87
CA ALA A 124 -22.66 15.03 -11.94
C ALA A 124 -23.05 14.45 -10.55
N PRO A 125 -24.35 14.41 -10.21
CA PRO A 125 -24.80 14.06 -8.85
C PRO A 125 -24.54 12.60 -8.44
N HIS A 126 -24.18 11.73 -9.41
CA HIS A 126 -23.82 10.33 -9.19
C HIS A 126 -22.30 10.11 -9.14
N VAL A 127 -21.52 11.19 -9.15
CA VAL A 127 -20.05 11.17 -9.02
C VAL A 127 -19.66 11.48 -7.58
N PHE A 128 -18.82 10.62 -7.02
CA PHE A 128 -18.40 10.67 -5.63
C PHE A 128 -16.89 10.58 -5.48
N ARG A 129 -16.45 10.96 -4.28
CA ARG A 129 -15.14 10.68 -3.70
C ARG A 129 -15.36 10.10 -2.30
N MET A 130 -14.38 9.41 -1.75
CA MET A 130 -14.42 8.93 -0.36
C MET A 130 -13.26 9.54 0.43
N TRP A 131 -13.56 10.35 1.45
CA TRP A 131 -12.54 10.98 2.30
C TRP A 131 -13.02 11.33 3.69
N THR A 132 -14.22 11.91 3.80
CA THR A 132 -14.80 12.39 5.06
C THR A 132 -16.11 11.70 5.40
N VAL A 133 -16.59 11.86 6.64
CA VAL A 133 -17.91 11.35 7.05
C VAL A 133 -19.04 11.89 6.16
N PRO A 134 -19.11 13.19 5.80
CA PRO A 134 -20.09 13.67 4.82
C PRO A 134 -19.98 13.01 3.44
N ASP A 135 -18.78 12.65 2.96
CA ASP A 135 -18.64 11.92 1.69
C ASP A 135 -19.26 10.52 1.79
N MET A 136 -18.96 9.81 2.88
CA MET A 136 -19.54 8.50 3.19
C MET A 136 -21.07 8.56 3.32
N ASP A 137 -21.60 9.53 4.05
CA ASP A 137 -23.05 9.72 4.23
C ASP A 137 -23.75 9.96 2.87
N ARG A 138 -23.15 10.75 1.98
CA ARG A 138 -23.67 10.99 0.62
C ARG A 138 -23.72 9.72 -0.22
N ILE A 139 -22.62 8.93 -0.22
CA ILE A 139 -22.57 7.66 -0.96
C ILE A 139 -23.60 6.68 -0.41
N HIS A 140 -23.65 6.51 0.92
CA HIS A 140 -24.58 5.61 1.57
C HIS A 140 -26.04 5.99 1.26
N ALA A 141 -26.41 7.26 1.45
CA ALA A 141 -27.76 7.75 1.16
C ALA A 141 -28.13 7.58 -0.32
N PHE A 142 -27.19 7.83 -1.25
CA PHE A 142 -27.44 7.61 -2.68
C PHE A 142 -27.77 6.15 -2.97
N ILE A 143 -27.00 5.21 -2.41
CA ILE A 143 -27.23 3.77 -2.59
C ILE A 143 -28.60 3.35 -2.04
N GLU A 144 -28.96 3.79 -0.82
CA GLU A 144 -30.26 3.44 -0.22
C GLU A 144 -31.44 4.01 -1.02
N ASN A 145 -31.33 5.26 -1.49
CA ASN A 145 -32.44 5.96 -2.14
C ASN A 145 -32.63 5.56 -3.60
N THR A 146 -31.54 5.30 -4.33
CA THR A 146 -31.59 5.06 -5.79
C THR A 146 -31.44 3.60 -6.17
N LYS A 147 -30.93 2.75 -5.28
CA LYS A 147 -30.68 1.32 -5.51
C LYS A 147 -29.92 1.07 -6.83
N PRO A 148 -28.72 1.66 -6.99
CA PRO A 148 -27.95 1.57 -8.22
C PRO A 148 -27.58 0.11 -8.52
N SER A 149 -27.52 -0.24 -9.80
CA SER A 149 -27.15 -1.60 -10.24
C SER A 149 -25.71 -1.69 -10.72
N THR A 150 -25.12 -0.57 -11.17
CA THR A 150 -23.77 -0.51 -11.74
C THR A 150 -22.91 0.57 -11.09
N ALA A 151 -21.62 0.28 -10.92
CA ALA A 151 -20.63 1.22 -10.43
C ALA A 151 -19.33 1.18 -11.23
N VAL A 152 -18.74 2.37 -11.44
CA VAL A 152 -17.37 2.52 -11.95
C VAL A 152 -16.50 3.18 -10.89
N ILE A 153 -15.36 2.57 -10.59
CA ILE A 153 -14.33 3.11 -9.71
C ILE A 153 -13.14 3.49 -10.57
N ALA A 154 -12.78 4.78 -10.58
CA ALA A 154 -11.57 5.28 -11.22
C ALA A 154 -10.42 5.28 -10.20
N GLY A 155 -9.45 4.37 -10.38
CA GLY A 155 -8.25 4.22 -9.55
C GLY A 155 -8.25 2.91 -8.76
N GLY A 156 -7.21 2.11 -8.97
CA GLY A 156 -6.97 0.79 -8.37
C GLY A 156 -6.05 0.80 -7.15
N GLY A 157 -6.11 1.86 -6.35
CA GLY A 157 -5.38 1.98 -5.07
C GLY A 157 -6.22 1.53 -3.87
N PHE A 158 -5.67 1.64 -2.66
CA PHE A 158 -6.30 1.24 -1.39
C PHE A 158 -7.81 1.55 -1.29
N ILE A 159 -8.18 2.82 -1.37
CA ILE A 159 -9.58 3.28 -1.25
C ILE A 159 -10.45 2.70 -2.38
N GLY A 160 -9.92 2.61 -3.59
CA GLY A 160 -10.63 2.03 -4.73
C GLY A 160 -10.94 0.55 -4.54
N LEU A 161 -9.99 -0.21 -3.99
CA LEU A 161 -10.19 -1.63 -3.67
C LEU A 161 -11.21 -1.83 -2.55
N GLU A 162 -11.11 -1.08 -1.46
CA GLU A 162 -12.05 -1.14 -0.34
C GLU A 162 -13.48 -0.79 -0.79
N MET A 163 -13.62 0.19 -1.69
CA MET A 163 -14.91 0.58 -2.24
C MET A 163 -15.43 -0.40 -3.29
N ALA A 164 -14.55 -1.10 -4.02
CA ALA A 164 -14.97 -2.15 -4.95
C ALA A 164 -15.61 -3.30 -4.17
N GLU A 165 -14.98 -3.73 -3.07
CA GLU A 165 -15.55 -4.71 -2.16
C GLU A 165 -16.87 -4.19 -1.55
N ALA A 166 -16.91 -2.93 -1.11
CA ALA A 166 -18.13 -2.35 -0.55
C ALA A 166 -19.29 -2.39 -1.56
N PHE A 167 -19.08 -2.01 -2.82
CA PHE A 167 -20.13 -2.05 -3.84
C PHE A 167 -20.58 -3.46 -4.18
N VAL A 168 -19.66 -4.43 -4.29
CA VAL A 168 -20.00 -5.83 -4.52
C VAL A 168 -20.83 -6.40 -3.36
N GLN A 169 -20.47 -6.13 -2.11
CA GLN A 169 -21.27 -6.56 -0.94
C GLN A 169 -22.68 -5.93 -0.92
N ARG A 170 -22.84 -4.77 -1.55
CA ARG A 170 -24.15 -4.10 -1.70
C ARG A 170 -24.93 -4.61 -2.92
N GLY A 171 -24.41 -5.59 -3.66
CA GLY A 171 -25.04 -6.17 -4.84
C GLY A 171 -24.90 -5.33 -6.11
N ILE A 172 -23.93 -4.41 -6.15
CA ILE A 172 -23.72 -3.49 -7.27
C ILE A 172 -22.64 -4.06 -8.19
N ALA A 173 -22.95 -4.26 -9.46
CA ALA A 173 -21.99 -4.72 -10.46
C ALA A 173 -20.88 -3.66 -10.64
N THR A 174 -19.64 -4.02 -10.35
CA THR A 174 -18.56 -3.05 -10.20
C THR A 174 -17.47 -3.23 -11.25
N THR A 175 -17.07 -2.13 -11.88
CA THR A 175 -15.90 -2.05 -12.76
C THR A 175 -14.84 -1.15 -12.13
N VAL A 176 -13.62 -1.65 -11.98
CA VAL A 176 -12.44 -0.87 -11.57
C VAL A 176 -11.65 -0.49 -12.81
N VAL A 177 -11.45 0.80 -13.02
CA VAL A 177 -10.69 1.38 -14.13
C VAL A 177 -9.40 1.99 -13.59
N GLU A 178 -8.25 1.52 -14.07
CA GLU A 178 -6.93 2.00 -13.66
C GLU A 178 -6.14 2.46 -14.89
N LEU A 179 -5.61 3.67 -14.81
CA LEU A 179 -4.83 4.28 -15.88
C LEU A 179 -3.54 3.50 -16.15
N LEU A 180 -2.91 3.01 -15.09
CA LEU A 180 -1.70 2.21 -15.15
C LEU A 180 -2.01 0.78 -15.63
N PRO A 181 -1.01 0.04 -16.16
CA PRO A 181 -1.21 -1.32 -16.64
C PRO A 181 -1.42 -2.35 -15.50
N ARG A 182 -1.58 -1.90 -14.24
CA ARG A 182 -1.75 -2.74 -13.07
C ARG A 182 -2.41 -1.97 -11.93
N LEU A 183 -3.10 -2.70 -11.08
CA LEU A 183 -3.60 -2.21 -9.78
C LEU A 183 -2.44 -2.04 -8.80
N MET A 184 -2.69 -1.30 -7.71
CA MET A 184 -1.77 -1.15 -6.58
C MET A 184 -0.34 -0.81 -6.99
N SER A 185 -0.16 0.33 -7.67
CA SER A 185 1.13 0.80 -8.21
C SER A 185 2.25 0.95 -7.18
N GLY A 186 1.91 1.01 -5.88
CA GLY A 186 2.85 0.98 -4.76
C GLY A 186 3.43 -0.41 -4.44
N MET A 187 2.96 -1.46 -5.11
CA MET A 187 3.46 -2.84 -5.02
C MET A 187 4.13 -3.26 -6.34
N ASP A 188 4.93 -4.33 -6.28
CA ASP A 188 5.53 -4.95 -7.45
C ASP A 188 4.45 -5.60 -8.35
N PRO A 189 4.68 -5.69 -9.68
CA PRO A 189 3.64 -6.03 -10.64
C PRO A 189 2.88 -7.34 -10.38
N GLU A 190 3.58 -8.37 -9.92
CA GLU A 190 2.99 -9.66 -9.56
C GLU A 190 1.92 -9.53 -8.46
N PHE A 191 2.07 -8.62 -7.51
CA PHE A 191 1.04 -8.39 -6.49
C PHE A 191 -0.18 -7.65 -7.07
N GLY A 192 0.04 -6.75 -8.03
CA GLY A 192 -1.05 -6.10 -8.77
C GLY A 192 -1.93 -7.11 -9.52
N GLY A 193 -1.31 -8.11 -10.14
CA GLY A 193 -2.04 -9.19 -10.83
C GLY A 193 -2.72 -10.19 -9.88
N LEU A 194 -2.09 -10.54 -8.75
CA LEU A 194 -2.76 -11.34 -7.70
C LEU A 194 -4.03 -10.65 -7.16
N ILE A 195 -3.96 -9.33 -6.98
CA ILE A 195 -5.11 -8.52 -6.55
C ILE A 195 -6.17 -8.49 -7.64
N ALA A 196 -5.79 -8.25 -8.91
CA ALA A 196 -6.73 -8.24 -10.03
C ALA A 196 -7.47 -9.59 -10.16
N ALA A 197 -6.74 -10.70 -10.14
CA ALA A 197 -7.31 -12.04 -10.22
C ALA A 197 -8.29 -12.31 -9.06
N ARG A 198 -7.98 -11.81 -7.85
CA ARG A 198 -8.88 -11.93 -6.69
C ARG A 198 -10.14 -11.08 -6.87
N LEU A 199 -10.04 -9.86 -7.39
CA LEU A 199 -11.21 -9.03 -7.69
C LEU A 199 -12.11 -9.70 -8.74
N GLU A 200 -11.53 -10.23 -9.82
CA GLU A 200 -12.24 -10.91 -10.90
C GLU A 200 -12.95 -12.19 -10.42
N ALA A 201 -12.31 -12.94 -9.51
CA ALA A 201 -12.92 -14.11 -8.87
C ALA A 201 -14.19 -13.75 -8.06
N HIS A 202 -14.32 -12.50 -7.62
CA HIS A 202 -15.50 -11.95 -6.93
C HIS A 202 -16.42 -11.15 -7.86
N GLY A 203 -16.28 -11.29 -9.17
CA GLY A 203 -17.17 -10.71 -10.18
C GLY A 203 -16.92 -9.23 -10.49
N VAL A 204 -15.81 -8.66 -10.02
CA VAL A 204 -15.40 -7.30 -10.38
C VAL A 204 -14.76 -7.31 -11.77
N ARG A 205 -15.19 -6.42 -12.66
CA ARG A 205 -14.49 -6.21 -13.93
C ARG A 205 -13.28 -5.30 -13.70
N VAL A 206 -12.08 -5.76 -14.04
CA VAL A 206 -10.85 -4.95 -13.95
C VAL A 206 -10.45 -4.48 -15.34
N VAL A 207 -10.22 -3.18 -15.51
CA VAL A 207 -9.79 -2.56 -16.77
C VAL A 207 -8.56 -1.70 -16.49
N THR A 208 -7.40 -2.14 -16.93
CA THR A 208 -6.11 -1.44 -16.74
C THR A 208 -5.59 -0.82 -18.04
N GLY A 209 -4.68 0.14 -17.94
CA GLY A 209 -4.03 0.77 -19.10
C GLY A 209 -4.88 1.83 -19.80
N THR A 210 -6.01 2.21 -19.21
CA THR A 210 -6.92 3.23 -19.74
C THR A 210 -7.57 4.00 -18.58
N GLY A 211 -7.87 5.27 -18.81
CA GLY A 211 -8.47 6.15 -17.80
C GLY A 211 -9.89 6.56 -18.16
N VAL A 212 -10.59 7.15 -17.19
CA VAL A 212 -11.87 7.83 -17.44
C VAL A 212 -11.62 9.09 -18.26
N LYS A 213 -12.32 9.21 -19.39
CA LYS A 213 -12.26 10.36 -20.30
C LYS A 213 -13.42 11.33 -20.06
N ALA A 214 -14.63 10.82 -19.84
CA ALA A 214 -15.81 11.63 -19.53
C ALA A 214 -16.86 10.82 -18.75
N VAL A 215 -17.71 11.50 -17.98
CA VAL A 215 -18.89 10.94 -17.32
C VAL A 215 -20.14 11.53 -17.97
N HIS A 216 -21.06 10.67 -18.40
CA HIS A 216 -22.30 11.05 -19.08
C HIS A 216 -23.49 10.85 -18.14
N ALA A 217 -24.44 11.78 -18.15
CA ALA A 217 -25.62 11.72 -17.28
C ALA A 217 -26.79 10.94 -17.91
N GLU A 218 -26.91 10.98 -19.24
CA GLU A 218 -27.99 10.33 -20.00
C GLU A 218 -27.46 9.76 -21.34
N PRO A 219 -27.37 8.43 -21.48
CA PRO A 219 -27.47 7.43 -20.40
C PRO A 219 -26.34 7.60 -19.37
N ARG A 220 -26.53 7.05 -18.15
CA ARG A 220 -25.48 7.06 -17.12
C ARG A 220 -24.37 6.10 -17.47
N GLU A 221 -23.26 6.62 -17.97
CA GLU A 221 -22.12 5.83 -18.39
C GLU A 221 -20.81 6.61 -18.26
N VAL A 222 -19.72 5.87 -18.22
CA VAL A 222 -18.35 6.39 -18.24
C VAL A 222 -17.71 6.06 -19.59
N GLU A 223 -17.21 7.08 -20.28
CA GLU A 223 -16.39 6.93 -21.47
C GLU A 223 -14.92 6.79 -21.06
N LEU A 224 -14.25 5.75 -21.57
CA LEU A 224 -12.83 5.48 -21.32
C LEU A 224 -11.93 6.07 -22.40
N GLY A 225 -10.63 6.13 -22.12
CA GLY A 225 -9.62 6.65 -23.04
C GLY A 225 -9.50 5.88 -24.36
N ASP A 226 -9.90 4.61 -24.38
CA ASP A 226 -9.93 3.74 -25.57
C ASP A 226 -11.24 3.88 -26.37
N GLY A 227 -12.16 4.75 -25.93
CA GLY A 227 -13.46 4.99 -26.56
C GLY A 227 -14.57 4.03 -26.13
N SER A 228 -14.27 3.02 -25.33
CA SER A 228 -15.31 2.14 -24.76
C SER A 228 -16.18 2.89 -23.75
N ARG A 229 -17.42 2.42 -23.59
CA ARG A 229 -18.41 2.99 -22.67
C ARG A 229 -18.87 1.93 -21.68
N VAL A 230 -18.94 2.31 -20.41
CA VAL A 230 -19.28 1.42 -19.29
C VAL A 230 -20.47 2.00 -18.53
N PRO A 231 -21.61 1.27 -18.41
CA PRO A 231 -22.73 1.71 -17.59
C PRO A 231 -22.32 1.98 -16.14
N ALA A 232 -22.78 3.10 -15.57
CA ALA A 232 -22.37 3.51 -14.23
C ALA A 232 -23.44 4.37 -13.53
N ASP A 233 -24.30 3.73 -12.74
CA ASP A 233 -25.25 4.45 -11.87
C ASP A 233 -24.57 5.21 -10.74
N VAL A 234 -23.36 4.77 -10.36
CA VAL A 234 -22.45 5.39 -9.38
C VAL A 234 -21.05 5.46 -9.99
N VAL A 235 -20.40 6.61 -9.87
CA VAL A 235 -18.99 6.77 -10.24
C VAL A 235 -18.20 7.23 -9.02
N LEU A 236 -17.12 6.53 -8.68
CA LEU A 236 -16.22 6.90 -7.59
C LEU A 236 -14.83 7.23 -8.14
N PHE A 237 -14.34 8.44 -7.87
CA PHE A 237 -12.95 8.78 -8.14
C PHE A 237 -12.07 8.53 -6.91
N SER A 238 -11.06 7.67 -7.09
CA SER A 238 -10.03 7.29 -6.11
C SER A 238 -8.63 7.34 -6.76
N VAL A 239 -8.32 8.46 -7.42
CA VAL A 239 -7.09 8.64 -8.22
C VAL A 239 -5.92 9.29 -7.44
N GLY A 240 -5.91 9.13 -6.11
CA GLY A 240 -4.84 9.61 -5.23
C GLY A 240 -5.19 10.88 -4.45
N VAL A 241 -4.23 11.32 -3.62
CA VAL A 241 -4.40 12.39 -2.63
C VAL A 241 -3.27 13.41 -2.72
N ARG A 242 -3.63 14.68 -2.79
CA ARG A 242 -2.70 15.82 -2.75
C ARG A 242 -2.57 16.35 -1.32
N PRO A 243 -1.39 16.81 -0.86
CA PRO A 243 -1.27 17.37 0.48
C PRO A 243 -1.99 18.72 0.54
N GLU A 244 -2.63 19.03 1.67
CA GLU A 244 -3.28 20.32 1.87
C GLU A 244 -2.24 21.38 2.28
N LEU A 245 -1.77 22.15 1.29
CA LEU A 245 -0.67 23.10 1.43
C LEU A 245 -1.09 24.56 1.24
N GLY A 246 -2.37 24.86 1.00
CA GLY A 246 -2.83 26.21 0.69
C GLY A 246 -2.40 27.23 1.76
N LEU A 247 -2.74 26.94 3.01
CA LEU A 247 -2.40 27.77 4.17
C LEU A 247 -0.88 27.92 4.37
N ALA A 248 -0.12 26.83 4.23
CA ALA A 248 1.33 26.83 4.39
C ALA A 248 2.05 27.66 3.31
N ARG A 249 1.59 27.55 2.05
CA ARG A 249 2.14 28.32 0.92
C ARG A 249 1.84 29.81 1.06
N GLN A 250 0.61 30.16 1.42
CA GLN A 250 0.22 31.55 1.66
C GLN A 250 1.03 32.18 2.80
N ALA A 251 1.32 31.39 3.84
CA ALA A 251 2.17 31.81 4.95
C ALA A 251 3.67 31.92 4.57
N GLY A 252 4.08 31.44 3.40
CA GLY A 252 5.49 31.42 2.96
C GLY A 252 6.34 30.37 3.69
N LEU A 253 5.75 29.23 4.07
CA LEU A 253 6.48 28.08 4.60
C LEU A 253 7.11 27.26 3.47
N ALA A 254 8.30 26.70 3.73
CA ALA A 254 9.05 25.95 2.75
C ALA A 254 8.31 24.66 2.32
N ILE A 255 8.23 24.43 1.02
CA ILE A 255 7.67 23.20 0.44
C ILE A 255 8.83 22.31 -0.01
N GLY A 256 8.77 21.04 0.40
CA GLY A 256 9.76 20.03 0.13
C GLY A 256 9.78 19.56 -1.33
N SER A 257 10.89 18.93 -1.70
CA SER A 257 11.14 18.38 -3.04
C SER A 257 10.14 17.29 -3.47
N SER A 258 9.58 16.55 -2.51
CA SER A 258 8.55 15.53 -2.72
C SER A 258 7.14 16.12 -2.82
N GLY A 259 7.02 17.45 -2.85
CA GLY A 259 5.74 18.17 -2.92
C GLY A 259 4.93 18.21 -1.62
N GLY A 260 5.53 17.86 -0.48
CA GLY A 260 4.93 18.01 0.86
C GLY A 260 5.44 19.25 1.60
N LEU A 261 4.86 19.57 2.76
CA LEU A 261 5.39 20.61 3.65
C LEU A 261 6.74 20.17 4.20
N GLN A 262 7.77 20.99 4.04
CA GLN A 262 9.09 20.68 4.56
C GLN A 262 9.09 20.83 6.08
N VAL A 263 9.59 19.80 6.76
CA VAL A 263 9.81 19.81 8.21
C VAL A 263 11.18 19.22 8.55
N ASP A 264 11.75 19.64 9.67
CA ASP A 264 12.94 19.01 10.23
C ASP A 264 12.61 17.69 10.97
N GLU A 265 13.63 17.05 11.54
CA GLU A 265 13.47 15.82 12.33
C GLU A 265 12.65 15.99 13.61
N HIS A 266 12.38 17.23 14.04
CA HIS A 266 11.50 17.58 15.14
C HIS A 266 10.09 17.96 14.67
N LEU A 267 9.79 17.75 13.38
CA LEU A 267 8.52 18.10 12.73
C LEU A 267 8.22 19.60 12.75
N ARG A 268 9.26 20.43 12.89
CA ARG A 268 9.17 21.89 12.84
C ARG A 268 9.32 22.35 11.41
N THR A 269 8.52 23.31 11.00
CA THR A 269 8.56 23.90 9.66
C THR A 269 9.72 24.89 9.53
N SER A 270 9.81 25.63 8.43
CA SER A 270 10.74 26.76 8.28
C SER A 270 10.49 27.91 9.25
N ASP A 271 9.37 27.91 9.98
CA ASP A 271 9.08 28.84 11.07
C ASP A 271 9.29 28.15 12.44
N PRO A 272 10.04 28.76 13.38
CA PRO A 272 10.36 28.14 14.65
C PRO A 272 9.17 27.95 15.61
N HIS A 273 8.03 28.58 15.33
CA HIS A 273 6.80 28.48 16.13
C HIS A 273 5.70 27.64 15.47
N ILE A 274 6.01 27.01 14.33
CA ILE A 274 5.04 26.21 13.56
C ILE A 274 5.60 24.80 13.33
N TRP A 275 4.84 23.80 13.76
CA TRP A 275 5.08 22.38 13.52
C TRP A 275 4.01 21.81 12.57
N ALA A 276 4.25 20.63 12.02
CA ALA A 276 3.27 19.97 11.18
C ALA A 276 3.26 18.45 11.32
N ALA A 277 2.13 17.82 11.02
CA ALA A 277 1.96 16.37 11.11
C ALA A 277 1.01 15.82 10.04
N GLY A 278 1.22 14.56 9.67
CA GLY A 278 0.32 13.79 8.80
C GLY A 278 0.63 13.94 7.32
N ASP A 279 -0.38 13.66 6.50
CA ASP A 279 -0.27 13.44 5.05
C ASP A 279 0.25 14.65 4.26
N MET A 280 0.26 15.83 4.88
CA MET A 280 0.78 17.06 4.30
C MET A 280 2.31 17.11 4.28
N ASN A 281 2.99 16.39 5.19
CA ASN A 281 4.43 16.50 5.38
C ASN A 281 5.23 15.75 4.30
N GLU A 282 6.38 16.31 3.93
CA GLU A 282 7.51 15.56 3.39
C GLU A 282 8.27 14.91 4.56
N ILE A 283 8.60 13.62 4.45
CA ILE A 283 9.30 12.85 5.48
C ILE A 283 10.39 11.97 4.88
N VAL A 284 11.31 11.48 5.71
CA VAL A 284 12.35 10.53 5.29
C VAL A 284 11.76 9.11 5.17
N HIS A 285 12.03 8.43 4.06
CA HIS A 285 11.83 7.00 3.91
C HIS A 285 12.97 6.23 4.59
N LYS A 286 12.66 5.39 5.57
CA LYS A 286 13.66 4.78 6.47
C LYS A 286 14.71 3.88 5.81
N VAL A 287 14.38 3.25 4.68
CA VAL A 287 15.31 2.36 3.98
C VAL A 287 16.22 3.15 3.04
N SER A 288 15.64 3.86 2.07
CA SER A 288 16.36 4.63 1.04
C SER A 288 16.92 5.98 1.51
N GLY A 289 16.47 6.52 2.64
CA GLY A 289 16.86 7.86 3.11
C GLY A 289 16.28 9.02 2.29
N ARG A 290 15.48 8.73 1.26
CA ARG A 290 14.87 9.75 0.39
C ARG A 290 13.74 10.50 1.09
N LEU A 291 13.55 11.75 0.70
CA LEU A 291 12.39 12.53 1.07
C LEU A 291 11.18 12.10 0.24
N VAL A 292 10.08 11.78 0.90
CA VAL A 292 8.87 11.19 0.32
C VAL A 292 7.61 11.68 1.03
N ARG A 293 6.45 11.43 0.41
CA ARG A 293 5.14 11.52 1.07
C ARG A 293 4.57 10.12 1.30
N ILE A 294 4.11 9.87 2.53
CA ILE A 294 3.47 8.60 2.92
C ILE A 294 2.17 8.95 3.66
N PRO A 295 1.03 9.07 2.95
CA PRO A 295 -0.25 9.46 3.53
C PRO A 295 -0.91 8.26 4.23
N LEU A 296 -0.42 7.92 5.42
CA LEU A 296 -0.89 6.78 6.22
C LEU A 296 -1.15 7.20 7.67
N ALA A 297 -2.20 6.62 8.26
CA ALA A 297 -2.66 6.97 9.61
C ALA A 297 -1.60 6.69 10.69
N GLY A 298 -0.86 5.57 10.61
CA GLY A 298 0.18 5.23 11.58
C GLY A 298 1.30 6.29 11.69
N PRO A 299 1.92 6.70 10.57
CA PRO A 299 2.78 7.89 10.50
C PRO A 299 2.12 9.16 11.06
N ALA A 300 0.90 9.50 10.63
CA ALA A 300 0.22 10.72 11.06
C ALA A 300 0.02 10.82 12.58
N ASN A 301 -0.45 9.75 13.22
CA ASN A 301 -0.62 9.70 14.68
C ASN A 301 0.73 9.86 15.42
N ARG A 302 1.77 9.13 14.99
CA ARG A 302 3.12 9.25 15.59
C ARG A 302 3.69 10.66 15.42
N GLN A 303 3.47 11.27 14.26
CA GLN A 303 3.90 12.65 13.99
C GLN A 303 3.15 13.64 14.88
N GLY A 304 1.82 13.52 15.01
CA GLY A 304 1.01 14.39 15.88
C GLY A 304 1.50 14.38 17.34
N ARG A 305 1.80 13.19 17.87
CA ARG A 305 2.40 13.03 19.21
C ARG A 305 3.72 13.79 19.34
N ILE A 306 4.60 13.67 18.36
CA ILE A 306 5.94 14.30 18.37
C ILE A 306 5.82 15.81 18.21
N ALA A 307 5.04 16.28 17.22
CA ALA A 307 4.83 17.68 16.92
C ALA A 307 4.29 18.45 18.14
N ALA A 308 3.23 17.95 18.80
CA ALA A 308 2.72 18.56 20.03
C ALA A 308 3.72 18.55 21.17
N SER A 309 4.49 17.47 21.31
CA SER A 309 5.52 17.40 22.36
C SER A 309 6.58 18.47 22.14
N ASN A 310 7.03 18.63 20.89
CA ASN A 310 8.03 19.63 20.52
C ASN A 310 7.51 21.06 20.57
N ALA A 311 6.24 21.28 20.20
CA ALA A 311 5.56 22.56 20.31
C ALA A 311 5.44 23.07 21.76
N LEU A 312 5.51 22.17 22.74
CA LEU A 312 5.52 22.45 24.18
C LEU A 312 6.91 22.31 24.82
N GLY A 313 7.97 22.29 24.03
CA GLY A 313 9.36 22.33 24.53
C GLY A 313 10.00 20.98 24.87
N VAL A 314 9.32 19.85 24.65
CA VAL A 314 9.96 18.53 24.70
C VAL A 314 10.86 18.35 23.47
N LYS A 315 11.90 17.51 23.56
CA LYS A 315 12.78 17.21 22.41
C LYS A 315 12.59 15.76 21.96
N MET A 316 11.74 15.57 20.96
CA MET A 316 11.50 14.28 20.31
C MET A 316 11.91 14.34 18.82
N ARG A 317 12.49 13.26 18.30
CA ARG A 317 12.85 13.11 16.89
C ARG A 317 11.92 12.15 16.18
N TYR A 318 11.57 12.44 14.94
CA TYR A 318 10.85 11.55 14.03
C TYR A 318 11.82 10.94 13.02
N ALA A 319 12.05 9.63 13.13
CA ALA A 319 13.00 8.91 12.29
C ALA A 319 12.46 8.54 10.89
N GLY A 320 11.36 9.16 10.44
CA GLY A 320 10.69 8.81 9.18
C GLY A 320 9.77 7.59 9.25
N ALA A 321 9.41 7.05 8.07
CA ALA A 321 8.50 5.91 7.94
C ALA A 321 9.00 4.87 6.92
N LEU A 322 8.51 3.63 7.06
CA LEU A 322 8.78 2.51 6.15
C LEU A 322 7.72 2.39 5.03
N GLY A 323 6.59 3.07 5.14
CA GLY A 323 5.47 2.86 4.23
C GLY A 323 4.72 1.54 4.46
N SER A 324 4.79 0.94 5.65
CA SER A 324 4.01 -0.26 5.97
C SER A 324 2.52 -0.04 5.76
N SER A 325 1.89 -0.88 4.94
CA SER A 325 0.48 -0.78 4.56
C SER A 325 -0.14 -2.18 4.38
N VAL A 326 -1.45 -2.26 4.59
CA VAL A 326 -2.25 -3.49 4.44
C VAL A 326 -3.63 -3.12 3.90
N VAL A 327 -4.21 -3.98 3.07
CA VAL A 327 -5.55 -3.84 2.52
C VAL A 327 -6.24 -5.19 2.42
N LYS A 328 -7.52 -5.21 2.76
CA LYS A 328 -8.40 -6.36 2.53
C LYS A 328 -8.81 -6.37 1.05
N VAL A 329 -8.73 -7.52 0.42
CA VAL A 329 -9.16 -7.76 -0.96
C VAL A 329 -10.11 -8.94 -0.92
N PHE A 330 -11.37 -8.68 -0.59
CA PHE A 330 -12.37 -9.71 -0.30
C PHE A 330 -11.89 -10.67 0.79
N ASP A 331 -11.76 -11.95 0.49
CA ASP A 331 -11.27 -12.98 1.41
C ASP A 331 -9.74 -13.07 1.48
N ALA A 332 -9.02 -12.22 0.75
CA ALA A 332 -7.56 -12.11 0.81
C ALA A 332 -7.09 -10.82 1.50
N THR A 333 -5.80 -10.80 1.83
CA THR A 333 -5.07 -9.64 2.35
C THR A 333 -3.87 -9.37 1.45
N ALA A 334 -3.65 -8.11 1.08
CA ALA A 334 -2.43 -7.63 0.44
C ALA A 334 -1.71 -6.67 1.39
N ALA A 335 -0.41 -6.85 1.59
CA ALA A 335 0.36 -5.99 2.48
C ALA A 335 1.80 -5.80 2.00
N GLY A 336 2.44 -4.72 2.45
CA GLY A 336 3.83 -4.44 2.13
C GLY A 336 4.49 -3.46 3.08
N THR A 337 5.81 -3.45 3.11
CA THR A 337 6.64 -2.54 3.89
C THR A 337 8.01 -2.35 3.23
N GLY A 338 8.60 -1.17 3.37
CA GLY A 338 9.90 -0.84 2.78
C GLY A 338 9.81 -0.60 1.27
N LEU A 339 10.84 -1.02 0.54
CA LEU A 339 10.98 -0.75 -0.90
C LEU A 339 10.48 -1.94 -1.74
N THR A 340 9.75 -1.64 -2.81
CA THR A 340 9.59 -2.57 -3.94
C THR A 340 10.93 -2.77 -4.65
N GLU A 341 11.02 -3.80 -5.51
CA GLU A 341 12.26 -4.04 -6.26
C GLU A 341 12.63 -2.84 -7.13
N LYS A 342 11.65 -2.27 -7.84
CA LYS A 342 11.85 -1.05 -8.65
C LYS A 342 12.30 0.12 -7.77
N ALA A 343 11.66 0.35 -6.63
CA ALA A 343 12.00 1.47 -5.75
C ALA A 343 13.39 1.32 -5.12
N ALA A 344 13.84 0.09 -4.86
CA ALA A 344 15.19 -0.21 -4.40
C ALA A 344 16.24 0.12 -5.48
N ARG A 345 16.02 -0.34 -6.72
CA ARG A 345 16.91 -0.01 -7.85
C ARG A 345 16.95 1.49 -8.11
N ASP A 346 15.79 2.14 -8.15
CA ASP A 346 15.69 3.59 -8.32
C ASP A 346 16.46 4.33 -7.21
N ALA A 347 16.52 3.77 -5.99
CA ALA A 347 17.26 4.28 -4.84
C ALA A 347 18.77 4.03 -4.87
N GLY A 348 19.28 3.33 -5.90
CA GLY A 348 20.70 3.06 -6.08
C GLY A 348 21.20 1.78 -5.40
N PHE A 349 20.29 0.93 -4.88
CA PHE A 349 20.66 -0.39 -4.37
C PHE A 349 20.88 -1.37 -5.52
N ASP A 350 21.83 -2.30 -5.35
CA ASP A 350 21.93 -3.49 -6.19
C ASP A 350 20.90 -4.51 -5.71
N ALA A 351 19.64 -4.33 -6.13
CA ALA A 351 18.53 -5.09 -5.58
C ALA A 351 18.46 -6.52 -6.13
N GLY A 352 18.27 -7.48 -5.23
CA GLY A 352 17.76 -8.82 -5.51
C GLY A 352 16.37 -9.00 -4.89
N SER A 353 15.65 -10.05 -5.31
CA SER A 353 14.38 -10.42 -4.70
C SER A 353 14.14 -11.91 -4.72
N ALA A 354 13.49 -12.40 -3.68
CA ALA A 354 13.06 -13.78 -3.56
C ALA A 354 11.55 -13.82 -3.28
N ILE A 355 10.83 -14.64 -4.04
CA ILE A 355 9.40 -14.93 -3.88
C ILE A 355 9.26 -16.37 -3.42
N VAL A 356 8.59 -16.56 -2.29
CA VAL A 356 8.21 -17.86 -1.75
C VAL A 356 6.69 -17.97 -1.72
N VAL A 357 6.20 -19.17 -2.03
CA VAL A 357 4.79 -19.51 -1.95
C VAL A 357 4.66 -20.63 -0.93
N LYS A 358 4.04 -20.33 0.22
CA LYS A 358 4.03 -21.23 1.38
C LYS A 358 2.77 -21.04 2.21
N ASP A 359 2.31 -22.12 2.83
CA ASP A 359 1.23 -22.07 3.81
C ASP A 359 1.57 -21.15 4.98
N HIS A 360 0.56 -20.42 5.47
CA HIS A 360 0.70 -19.53 6.62
C HIS A 360 0.95 -20.26 7.95
N HIS A 361 0.62 -21.56 8.02
CA HIS A 361 0.97 -22.47 9.11
C HIS A 361 1.24 -23.90 8.58
N ALA A 362 1.49 -24.86 9.47
CA ALA A 362 1.80 -26.24 9.08
C ALA A 362 0.68 -26.87 8.23
N GLY A 363 1.03 -27.40 7.04
CA GLY A 363 0.05 -27.90 6.07
C GLY A 363 -0.73 -29.15 6.50
N TYR A 364 -0.22 -29.92 7.47
CA TYR A 364 -0.95 -31.05 8.05
C TYR A 364 -2.01 -30.62 9.08
N TYR A 365 -1.99 -29.36 9.54
CA TYR A 365 -3.00 -28.82 10.43
C TYR A 365 -4.18 -28.26 9.62
N PRO A 366 -5.44 -28.48 10.04
CA PRO A 366 -6.61 -28.01 9.28
C PRO A 366 -6.61 -26.50 9.05
N GLY A 367 -7.07 -26.09 7.86
CA GLY A 367 -7.25 -24.67 7.53
C GLY A 367 -6.01 -23.98 6.96
N ALA A 368 -4.95 -24.71 6.63
CA ALA A 368 -3.77 -24.14 5.97
C ALA A 368 -4.15 -23.44 4.66
N LYS A 369 -3.66 -22.21 4.51
CA LYS A 369 -3.85 -21.34 3.35
C LYS A 369 -2.51 -20.89 2.83
N GLU A 370 -2.32 -21.02 1.53
CA GLU A 370 -1.12 -20.59 0.81
C GLU A 370 -1.01 -19.05 0.80
N MET A 371 0.22 -18.54 0.93
CA MET A 371 0.55 -17.13 0.85
C MET A 371 1.75 -16.94 -0.07
N VAL A 372 1.71 -15.90 -0.89
CA VAL A 372 2.85 -15.41 -1.66
C VAL A 372 3.56 -14.34 -0.83
N LEU A 373 4.85 -14.52 -0.58
CA LEU A 373 5.71 -13.58 0.14
C LEU A 373 6.93 -13.26 -0.71
N LYS A 374 7.15 -11.98 -0.98
CA LYS A 374 8.34 -11.43 -1.62
C LYS A 374 9.17 -10.67 -0.59
N ILE A 375 10.49 -10.89 -0.61
CA ILE A 375 11.46 -10.00 0.03
C ILE A 375 12.35 -9.35 -1.04
N VAL A 376 12.81 -8.13 -0.76
CA VAL A 376 13.76 -7.37 -1.56
C VAL A 376 14.99 -7.11 -0.68
N TYR A 377 16.18 -7.34 -1.22
CA TYR A 377 17.45 -7.23 -0.48
C TYR A 377 18.55 -6.57 -1.30
N ASP A 378 19.54 -5.98 -0.63
CA ASP A 378 20.76 -5.46 -1.25
C ASP A 378 21.76 -6.59 -1.44
N LYS A 379 22.15 -6.85 -2.69
CA LYS A 379 23.10 -7.93 -3.03
C LYS A 379 24.49 -7.72 -2.46
N LYS A 380 24.86 -6.47 -2.13
CA LYS A 380 26.20 -6.15 -1.61
C LYS A 380 26.44 -6.60 -0.18
N ASN A 381 25.40 -6.61 0.65
CA ASN A 381 25.52 -6.79 2.10
C ASN A 381 24.36 -7.60 2.71
N ALA A 382 23.53 -8.22 1.87
CA ALA A 382 22.35 -8.99 2.26
C ALA A 382 21.33 -8.21 3.10
N ARG A 383 21.36 -6.87 3.15
CA ARG A 383 20.41 -6.08 3.93
C ARG A 383 19.00 -6.21 3.37
N LEU A 384 18.01 -6.45 4.24
CA LEU A 384 16.60 -6.40 3.86
C LEU A 384 16.19 -4.96 3.50
N LEU A 385 15.55 -4.80 2.35
CA LEU A 385 15.12 -3.50 1.81
C LEU A 385 13.60 -3.35 1.76
N GLY A 386 12.85 -4.45 1.63
CA GLY A 386 11.40 -4.45 1.65
C GLY A 386 10.80 -5.84 1.66
N ALA A 387 9.50 -5.92 1.94
CA ALA A 387 8.72 -7.14 1.88
C ALA A 387 7.29 -6.84 1.43
N GLN A 388 6.70 -7.78 0.68
CA GLN A 388 5.33 -7.72 0.18
C GLN A 388 4.69 -9.11 0.29
N ALA A 389 3.42 -9.19 0.63
CA ALA A 389 2.72 -10.45 0.78
C ALA A 389 1.26 -10.37 0.34
N PHE A 390 0.74 -11.51 -0.15
CA PHE A 390 -0.64 -11.68 -0.56
C PHE A 390 -1.13 -13.10 -0.24
N GLY A 391 -2.32 -13.21 0.34
CA GLY A 391 -2.93 -14.50 0.70
C GLY A 391 -4.14 -14.35 1.61
N GLU A 392 -4.80 -15.45 1.93
CA GLU A 392 -6.03 -15.46 2.74
C GLU A 392 -5.77 -15.38 4.25
N ALA A 393 -4.56 -15.74 4.70
CA ALA A 393 -4.25 -15.77 6.13
C ALA A 393 -2.76 -15.51 6.41
N GLY A 394 -2.49 -14.87 7.55
CA GLY A 394 -1.15 -14.69 8.12
C GLY A 394 -0.23 -13.75 7.34
N VAL A 395 -0.79 -12.90 6.48
CA VAL A 395 -0.10 -11.92 5.63
C VAL A 395 0.44 -10.76 6.46
N GLU A 396 -0.44 -10.12 7.22
CA GLU A 396 -0.13 -9.03 8.13
C GLU A 396 0.94 -9.41 9.14
N LYS A 397 0.88 -10.63 9.70
CA LYS A 397 1.89 -11.16 10.62
C LYS A 397 3.30 -11.12 10.03
N ARG A 398 3.47 -11.50 8.76
CA ARG A 398 4.80 -11.51 8.11
C ARG A 398 5.25 -10.10 7.73
N ILE A 399 4.32 -9.24 7.32
CA ILE A 399 4.69 -7.84 7.01
C ILE A 399 5.04 -7.05 8.27
N ASP A 400 4.38 -7.30 9.41
CA ASP A 400 4.74 -6.68 10.69
C ASP A 400 6.13 -7.15 11.17
N ALA A 401 6.41 -8.45 11.09
CA ALA A 401 7.74 -8.98 11.39
C ALA A 401 8.82 -8.39 10.46
N ALA A 402 8.56 -8.31 9.15
CA ALA A 402 9.46 -7.68 8.20
C ALA A 402 9.66 -6.19 8.48
N ALA A 403 8.62 -5.47 8.93
CA ALA A 403 8.72 -4.05 9.28
C ALA A 403 9.65 -3.85 10.50
N VAL A 404 9.61 -4.76 11.49
CA VAL A 404 10.56 -4.76 12.61
C VAL A 404 11.97 -5.07 12.12
N ALA A 405 12.14 -6.06 11.25
CA ALA A 405 13.44 -6.39 10.66
C ALA A 405 14.06 -5.20 9.89
N LEU A 406 13.27 -4.51 9.07
CA LEU A 406 13.69 -3.30 8.35
C LEU A 406 14.06 -2.16 9.29
N GLN A 407 13.30 -1.98 10.37
CA GLN A 407 13.59 -0.99 11.42
C GLN A 407 14.93 -1.32 12.11
N GLY A 408 15.21 -2.59 12.37
CA GLY A 408 16.46 -3.10 12.92
C GLY A 408 17.62 -3.14 11.92
N ARG A 409 17.36 -2.87 10.63
CA ARG A 409 18.31 -2.99 9.52
C ARG A 409 18.91 -4.39 9.39
N LEU A 410 18.11 -5.40 9.70
CA LEU A 410 18.52 -6.81 9.65
C LEU A 410 18.87 -7.23 8.22
N THR A 411 19.82 -8.14 8.12
CA THR A 411 20.24 -8.82 6.89
C THR A 411 19.42 -10.10 6.67
N LEU A 412 19.61 -10.74 5.51
CA LEU A 412 19.03 -12.06 5.27
C LEU A 412 19.57 -13.10 6.25
N HIS A 413 20.83 -12.99 6.68
CA HIS A 413 21.42 -13.89 7.67
C HIS A 413 20.70 -13.78 9.02
N ASP A 414 20.47 -12.54 9.47
CA ASP A 414 19.70 -12.30 10.69
C ASP A 414 18.28 -12.86 10.56
N LEU A 415 17.61 -12.63 9.42
CA LEU A 415 16.24 -13.08 9.18
C LEU A 415 16.11 -14.61 9.08
N ALA A 416 17.15 -15.28 8.55
CA ALA A 416 17.25 -16.73 8.48
C ALA A 416 17.27 -17.35 9.88
N GLU A 417 17.91 -16.69 10.85
CA GLU A 417 18.08 -17.17 12.23
C GLU A 417 16.97 -16.74 13.20
N VAL A 418 16.01 -15.90 12.80
CA VAL A 418 14.92 -15.46 13.71
C VAL A 418 14.11 -16.67 14.17
N ASP A 419 14.07 -16.86 15.50
CA ASP A 419 13.26 -17.85 16.19
C ASP A 419 11.80 -17.37 16.32
N PHE A 420 11.02 -17.57 15.26
CA PHE A 420 9.59 -17.23 15.25
C PHE A 420 8.77 -18.23 16.06
N ALA A 421 7.81 -17.72 16.84
CA ALA A 421 6.92 -18.57 17.64
C ALA A 421 6.17 -19.59 16.76
N TYR A 422 6.29 -20.88 17.13
CA TYR A 422 5.74 -21.98 16.36
C TYR A 422 4.89 -22.94 17.21
N ALA A 423 3.66 -23.16 16.74
CA ALA A 423 2.90 -24.39 16.93
C ALA A 423 2.07 -24.63 15.65
N PRO A 424 1.59 -25.86 15.38
CA PRO A 424 0.90 -26.21 14.13
C PRO A 424 -0.23 -25.26 13.69
N PRO A 425 -1.08 -24.70 14.58
CA PRO A 425 -2.15 -23.77 14.17
C PRO A 425 -1.68 -22.37 13.73
N TYR A 426 -0.43 -22.00 14.02
CA TYR A 426 0.02 -20.59 13.93
C TYR A 426 1.19 -20.38 12.99
N GLY A 427 1.99 -21.41 12.73
CA GLY A 427 3.19 -21.30 11.91
C GLY A 427 3.73 -22.65 11.47
N SER A 428 4.95 -22.66 10.97
CA SER A 428 5.71 -23.85 10.60
C SER A 428 7.10 -23.77 11.23
N ALA A 429 7.78 -24.91 11.38
CA ALA A 429 9.12 -24.98 11.95
C ALA A 429 10.11 -23.98 11.32
N ASN A 430 10.00 -23.77 10.00
CA ASN A 430 10.56 -22.61 9.33
C ASN A 430 9.42 -21.72 8.86
N ASP A 431 9.32 -20.50 9.37
CA ASP A 431 8.31 -19.52 8.95
C ASP A 431 8.52 -19.15 7.47
N PRO A 432 7.48 -18.75 6.72
CA PRO A 432 7.65 -18.13 5.41
C PRO A 432 8.76 -17.08 5.32
N LEU A 433 9.00 -16.27 6.37
CA LEU A 433 10.11 -15.32 6.38
C LEU A 433 11.49 -16.00 6.46
N ASN A 434 11.68 -17.05 7.28
CA ASN A 434 12.93 -17.80 7.27
C ASN A 434 13.18 -18.42 5.89
N VAL A 435 12.14 -19.03 5.29
CA VAL A 435 12.25 -19.65 3.97
C VAL A 435 12.60 -18.62 2.89
N ALA A 436 12.01 -17.42 2.94
CA ALA A 436 12.36 -16.34 2.02
C ALA A 436 13.84 -15.92 2.19
N ALA A 437 14.32 -15.83 3.42
CA ALA A 437 15.71 -15.54 3.71
C ALA A 437 16.65 -16.62 3.16
N PHE A 438 16.39 -17.91 3.41
CA PHE A 438 17.18 -19.02 2.86
C PHE A 438 17.25 -18.97 1.34
N VAL A 439 16.12 -18.67 0.67
CA VAL A 439 16.08 -18.55 -0.79
C VAL A 439 16.92 -17.37 -1.27
N GLY A 440 16.87 -16.22 -0.59
CA GLY A 440 17.73 -15.07 -0.91
C GLY A 440 19.22 -15.33 -0.63
N GLU A 441 19.59 -16.01 0.45
CA GLU A 441 20.99 -16.40 0.72
C GLU A 441 21.53 -17.37 -0.33
N ASN A 442 20.69 -18.31 -0.78
CA ASN A 442 21.03 -19.23 -1.85
C ASN A 442 21.23 -18.51 -3.20
N ASP A 443 20.50 -17.42 -3.45
CA ASP A 443 20.75 -16.55 -4.62
C ASP A 443 22.10 -15.84 -4.49
N LEU A 444 22.35 -15.19 -3.34
CA LEU A 444 23.58 -14.41 -3.10
C LEU A 444 24.85 -15.26 -3.17
N SER A 445 24.79 -16.49 -2.68
CA SER A 445 25.93 -17.43 -2.71
C SER A 445 26.12 -18.11 -4.07
N GLY A 446 25.17 -17.96 -5.00
CA GLY A 446 25.14 -18.72 -6.25
C GLY A 446 24.78 -20.21 -6.08
N TYR A 447 24.35 -20.63 -4.88
CA TYR A 447 23.90 -22.00 -4.63
C TYR A 447 22.60 -22.32 -5.40
N SER A 448 21.70 -21.36 -5.51
CA SER A 448 20.48 -21.44 -6.32
C SER A 448 20.16 -20.09 -6.94
N PRO A 449 20.90 -19.70 -8.01
CA PRO A 449 20.71 -18.41 -8.66
C PRO A 449 19.27 -18.20 -9.10
N LEU A 450 18.73 -17.00 -8.86
CA LEU A 450 17.34 -16.66 -9.18
C LEU A 450 17.24 -15.86 -10.48
N VAL A 451 16.05 -15.97 -11.10
CA VAL A 451 15.56 -15.04 -12.11
C VAL A 451 14.11 -14.70 -11.77
N SER A 452 13.74 -13.43 -11.90
CA SER A 452 12.35 -12.97 -11.72
C SER A 452 11.52 -13.21 -12.98
N ALA A 453 10.18 -13.25 -12.82
CA ALA A 453 9.28 -13.33 -13.97
C ALA A 453 9.48 -12.14 -14.94
N GLY A 454 9.70 -10.93 -14.43
CA GLY A 454 9.97 -9.76 -15.26
C GLY A 454 11.30 -9.83 -16.02
N GLU A 455 12.33 -10.44 -15.43
CA GLU A 455 13.59 -10.71 -16.14
C GLU A 455 13.42 -11.81 -17.19
N LEU A 456 12.71 -12.90 -16.88
CA LEU A 456 12.41 -13.94 -17.85
C LEU A 456 11.63 -13.39 -19.05
N GLN A 457 10.61 -12.56 -18.81
CA GLN A 457 9.85 -11.91 -19.89
C GLN A 457 10.78 -11.11 -20.82
N ARG A 458 11.70 -10.31 -20.27
CA ARG A 458 12.70 -9.58 -21.08
C ARG A 458 13.61 -10.50 -21.88
N LEU A 459 14.06 -11.61 -21.29
CA LEU A 459 14.90 -12.60 -21.98
C LEU A 459 14.14 -13.27 -23.14
N LEU A 460 12.87 -13.62 -22.94
CA LEU A 460 12.04 -14.25 -23.97
C LEU A 460 11.64 -13.29 -25.09
N CYS A 461 11.52 -12.00 -24.82
CA CYS A 461 11.32 -10.97 -25.86
C CYS A 461 12.60 -10.66 -26.67
N GLY A 462 13.77 -11.11 -26.22
CA GLY A 462 15.05 -10.89 -26.90
C GLY A 462 15.24 -11.75 -28.17
N PRO A 463 16.42 -11.61 -28.82
CA PRO A 463 16.82 -12.42 -29.97
C PRO A 463 16.73 -13.92 -29.65
N ALA A 464 16.24 -14.72 -30.59
CA ALA A 464 16.04 -16.16 -30.38
C ALA A 464 17.32 -16.91 -29.95
N THR A 465 18.50 -16.44 -30.39
CA THR A 465 19.82 -16.96 -30.03
C THR A 465 20.14 -16.82 -28.54
N ASP A 466 19.57 -15.81 -27.88
CA ASP A 466 19.89 -15.44 -26.50
C ASP A 466 18.83 -15.91 -25.51
N ARG A 467 17.70 -16.45 -26.02
CA ARG A 467 16.61 -16.94 -25.17
C ARG A 467 17.09 -18.13 -24.34
N PRO A 468 16.74 -18.22 -23.05
CA PRO A 468 16.97 -19.43 -22.28
C PRO A 468 16.05 -20.56 -22.75
N VAL A 469 16.44 -21.80 -22.47
CA VAL A 469 15.50 -22.92 -22.46
C VAL A 469 14.69 -22.82 -21.18
N VAL A 470 13.37 -22.77 -21.30
CA VAL A 470 12.48 -22.83 -20.15
C VAL A 470 12.19 -24.30 -19.86
N LEU A 471 12.61 -24.78 -18.70
CA LEU A 471 12.39 -26.14 -18.22
C LEU A 471 11.27 -26.13 -17.17
N ASP A 472 10.10 -26.66 -17.54
CA ASP A 472 8.98 -26.87 -16.64
C ASP A 472 9.10 -28.24 -15.98
N VAL A 473 9.33 -28.26 -14.67
CA VAL A 473 9.48 -29.51 -13.90
C VAL A 473 8.23 -29.89 -13.10
N ARG A 474 7.09 -29.28 -13.42
CA ARG A 474 5.77 -29.74 -12.95
C ARG A 474 5.42 -31.09 -13.57
N ASN A 475 4.48 -31.80 -12.96
CA ASN A 475 3.97 -33.03 -13.54
C ASN A 475 3.12 -32.75 -14.79
N LEU A 476 2.88 -33.79 -15.60
CA LEU A 476 2.21 -33.64 -16.89
C LEU A 476 0.83 -32.98 -16.78
N ASN A 477 0.03 -33.37 -15.77
CA ASN A 477 -1.31 -32.79 -15.57
C ASN A 477 -1.26 -31.27 -15.28
N GLU A 478 -0.28 -30.81 -14.50
CA GLU A 478 -0.08 -29.38 -14.24
C GLU A 478 0.38 -28.63 -15.50
N PHE A 479 1.16 -29.29 -16.38
CA PHE A 479 1.64 -28.73 -17.64
C PHE A 479 0.52 -28.62 -18.68
N GLU A 480 -0.27 -29.68 -18.85
CA GLU A 480 -1.43 -29.71 -19.76
C GLU A 480 -2.55 -28.75 -19.36
N ALA A 481 -2.67 -28.43 -18.06
CA ALA A 481 -3.62 -27.42 -17.58
C ALA A 481 -3.21 -25.97 -17.96
N GLY A 482 -1.98 -25.77 -18.42
CA GLY A 482 -1.46 -24.48 -18.85
C GLY A 482 0.04 -24.40 -18.67
N HIS A 483 0.77 -24.03 -19.72
CA HIS A 483 2.22 -23.90 -19.69
C HIS A 483 2.73 -22.81 -20.64
N LEU A 484 3.99 -22.42 -20.47
CA LEU A 484 4.63 -21.46 -21.39
C LEU A 484 4.84 -22.09 -22.76
N VAL A 485 4.44 -21.39 -23.81
CA VAL A 485 4.72 -21.80 -25.20
C VAL A 485 6.21 -22.03 -25.40
N GLY A 486 6.57 -23.24 -25.84
CA GLY A 486 7.96 -23.65 -26.09
C GLY A 486 8.74 -24.08 -24.84
N ALA A 487 8.09 -24.25 -23.69
CA ALA A 487 8.72 -24.85 -22.52
C ALA A 487 8.93 -26.37 -22.72
N LEU A 488 10.09 -26.86 -22.27
CA LEU A 488 10.40 -28.28 -22.19
C LEU A 488 9.83 -28.83 -20.88
N ASN A 489 8.95 -29.84 -20.93
CA ASN A 489 8.44 -30.49 -19.72
C ASN A 489 9.22 -31.76 -19.38
N ILE A 490 9.88 -31.76 -18.23
CA ILE A 490 10.48 -32.95 -17.63
C ILE A 490 10.18 -32.92 -16.13
N PRO A 491 9.23 -33.70 -15.63
CA PRO A 491 8.90 -33.74 -14.21
C PRO A 491 10.13 -33.95 -13.33
N VAL A 492 10.21 -33.26 -12.20
CA VAL A 492 11.41 -33.27 -11.34
C VAL A 492 11.84 -34.68 -10.91
N ASP A 493 10.88 -35.59 -10.74
CA ASP A 493 11.11 -36.98 -10.31
C ASP A 493 11.71 -37.83 -11.44
N GLU A 494 11.55 -37.42 -12.70
CA GLU A 494 12.08 -38.08 -13.89
C GLU A 494 13.40 -37.46 -14.37
N LEU A 495 13.63 -36.18 -14.05
CA LEU A 495 14.74 -35.37 -14.58
C LEU A 495 16.11 -36.05 -14.47
N ARG A 496 16.38 -36.74 -13.37
CA ARG A 496 17.66 -37.41 -13.14
C ARG A 496 17.97 -38.50 -14.17
N PHE A 497 16.93 -39.10 -14.75
CA PHE A 497 17.03 -40.18 -15.74
C PHE A 497 16.91 -39.69 -17.19
N ARG A 498 16.58 -38.40 -17.38
CA ARG A 498 16.31 -37.75 -18.67
C ARG A 498 17.19 -36.51 -18.88
N LEU A 499 18.40 -36.53 -18.31
CA LEU A 499 19.34 -35.40 -18.34
C LEU A 499 19.85 -35.08 -19.75
N ASP A 500 19.91 -36.10 -20.60
CA ASP A 500 20.31 -36.02 -22.00
C ASP A 500 19.32 -35.24 -22.88
N GLU A 501 18.06 -35.13 -22.44
CA GLU A 501 17.04 -34.30 -23.12
C GLU A 501 17.19 -32.80 -22.84
N VAL A 502 17.92 -32.42 -21.78
CA VAL A 502 18.11 -31.00 -21.42
C VAL A 502 19.29 -30.41 -22.22
N PRO A 503 19.08 -29.34 -23.01
CA PRO A 503 20.17 -28.72 -23.78
C PRO A 503 21.30 -28.18 -22.90
N ARG A 504 22.54 -28.24 -23.39
CA ARG A 504 23.75 -27.78 -22.66
C ARG A 504 24.39 -26.52 -23.24
N ASP A 505 23.97 -26.11 -24.43
CA ASP A 505 24.53 -25.02 -25.22
C ASP A 505 23.89 -23.65 -24.92
N ARG A 506 22.83 -23.62 -24.11
CA ARG A 506 22.05 -22.41 -23.79
C ARG A 506 21.78 -22.30 -22.28
N PRO A 507 21.54 -21.08 -21.76
CA PRO A 507 21.08 -20.88 -20.39
C PRO A 507 19.75 -21.61 -20.13
N ILE A 508 19.58 -22.15 -18.93
CA ILE A 508 18.36 -22.83 -18.51
C ILE A 508 17.65 -21.99 -17.44
N VAL A 509 16.36 -21.74 -17.65
CA VAL A 509 15.47 -21.21 -16.61
C VAL A 509 14.50 -22.30 -16.20
N VAL A 510 14.61 -22.77 -14.97
CA VAL A 510 13.77 -23.85 -14.43
C VAL A 510 12.65 -23.26 -13.61
N HIS A 511 11.43 -23.77 -13.78
CA HIS A 511 10.30 -23.42 -12.92
C HIS A 511 9.44 -24.63 -12.57
N CYS A 512 8.70 -24.52 -11.48
CA CYS A 512 7.64 -25.47 -11.14
C CYS A 512 6.34 -24.71 -10.80
N LYS A 513 5.55 -25.17 -9.82
CA LYS A 513 4.43 -24.38 -9.28
C LYS A 513 4.90 -23.22 -8.39
N THR A 514 5.77 -23.51 -7.42
CA THR A 514 6.07 -22.64 -6.26
C THR A 514 7.57 -22.45 -5.96
N SER A 515 8.45 -22.85 -6.88
CA SER A 515 9.94 -22.76 -6.80
C SER A 515 10.68 -23.85 -6.03
N PHE A 516 9.99 -24.71 -5.27
CA PHE A 516 10.65 -25.78 -4.51
C PHE A 516 11.19 -26.90 -5.41
N ARG A 517 10.33 -27.51 -6.25
CA ARG A 517 10.74 -28.58 -7.17
C ARG A 517 11.78 -28.10 -8.19
N SER A 518 11.65 -26.88 -8.68
CA SER A 518 12.62 -26.30 -9.63
C SER A 518 13.96 -25.98 -8.97
N HIS A 519 14.01 -25.69 -7.67
CA HIS A 519 15.27 -25.64 -6.94
C HIS A 519 15.98 -27.00 -6.96
N LEU A 520 15.27 -28.11 -6.71
CA LEU A 520 15.85 -29.46 -6.77
C LEU A 520 16.37 -29.80 -8.18
N ALA A 521 15.62 -29.43 -9.20
CA ALA A 521 16.02 -29.59 -10.60
C ALA A 521 17.26 -28.75 -10.94
N LEU A 522 17.30 -27.48 -10.53
CA LEU A 522 18.47 -26.62 -10.68
C LEU A 522 19.71 -27.26 -10.04
N ARG A 523 19.60 -27.74 -8.79
CA ARG A 523 20.73 -28.39 -8.10
C ARG A 523 21.19 -29.65 -8.83
N THR A 524 20.25 -30.44 -9.36
CA THR A 524 20.55 -31.63 -10.16
C THR A 524 21.32 -31.25 -11.43
N LEU A 525 20.88 -30.22 -12.16
CA LEU A 525 21.55 -29.78 -13.39
C LEU A 525 22.95 -29.19 -13.11
N LEU A 526 23.09 -28.30 -12.12
CA LEU A 526 24.39 -27.72 -11.78
C LEU A 526 25.41 -28.79 -11.37
N GLN A 527 24.99 -29.80 -10.60
CA GLN A 527 25.87 -30.92 -10.19
C GLN A 527 26.25 -31.85 -11.34
N ASN A 528 25.50 -31.84 -12.45
CA ASN A 528 25.80 -32.61 -13.67
C ASN A 528 26.44 -31.75 -14.79
N GLY A 529 26.99 -30.59 -14.43
CA GLY A 529 27.88 -29.80 -15.28
C GLY A 529 27.21 -28.72 -16.13
N TRP A 530 25.92 -28.42 -15.93
CA TRP A 530 25.34 -27.20 -16.50
C TRP A 530 25.91 -25.97 -15.79
N LYS A 531 26.20 -24.91 -16.55
CA LYS A 531 26.92 -23.72 -16.04
C LYS A 531 26.01 -22.53 -15.75
N ASP A 532 24.95 -22.34 -16.53
CA ASP A 532 23.99 -21.24 -16.36
C ASP A 532 22.59 -21.81 -16.22
N VAL A 533 22.20 -22.08 -14.97
CA VAL A 533 20.87 -22.56 -14.59
C VAL A 533 20.32 -21.62 -13.53
N ARG A 534 19.13 -21.07 -13.77
CA ARG A 534 18.48 -20.12 -12.86
C ARG A 534 17.10 -20.62 -12.50
N ASN A 535 16.72 -20.45 -11.25
CA ASN A 535 15.40 -20.82 -10.76
C ASN A 535 14.45 -19.62 -10.86
N LEU A 536 13.30 -19.80 -11.51
CA LEU A 536 12.28 -18.77 -11.58
C LEU A 536 11.66 -18.58 -10.20
N THR A 537 11.97 -17.46 -9.54
CA THR A 537 11.45 -17.17 -8.20
C THR A 537 9.94 -16.94 -8.23
N GLY A 538 9.22 -17.54 -7.29
CA GLY A 538 7.76 -17.67 -7.31
C GLY A 538 7.19 -18.62 -8.38
N SER A 539 7.98 -19.00 -9.39
CA SER A 539 7.64 -19.95 -10.46
C SER A 539 6.29 -19.65 -11.14
N TRP A 540 5.46 -20.67 -11.44
CA TRP A 540 4.19 -20.51 -12.14
C TRP A 540 3.27 -19.46 -11.51
N VAL A 541 3.21 -19.39 -10.17
CA VAL A 541 2.37 -18.41 -9.46
C VAL A 541 2.80 -16.97 -9.77
N ALA A 542 4.10 -16.66 -9.73
CA ALA A 542 4.59 -15.33 -10.06
C ALA A 542 4.47 -15.01 -11.56
N LEU A 543 4.62 -16.03 -12.41
CA LEU A 543 4.52 -15.90 -13.86
C LEU A 543 3.11 -15.51 -14.31
N THR A 544 2.10 -16.27 -13.86
CA THR A 544 0.70 -15.99 -14.21
C THR A 544 0.21 -14.70 -13.55
N ALA A 545 0.67 -14.41 -12.33
CA ALA A 545 0.36 -13.14 -11.66
C ALA A 545 0.97 -11.92 -12.38
N LEU A 546 2.18 -12.03 -12.94
CA LEU A 546 2.74 -10.95 -13.74
C LEU A 546 1.99 -10.76 -15.06
N GLY A 547 1.57 -11.87 -15.68
CA GLY A 547 0.93 -11.89 -16.99
C GLY A 547 1.87 -11.53 -18.14
N GLY A 548 1.30 -11.39 -19.35
CA GLY A 548 2.06 -11.01 -20.55
C GLY A 548 3.02 -12.09 -21.08
N PHE A 549 2.71 -13.36 -20.81
CA PHE A 549 3.39 -14.51 -21.40
C PHE A 549 2.46 -15.23 -22.38
N ALA A 550 3.02 -15.85 -23.41
CA ALA A 550 2.28 -16.78 -24.26
C ALA A 550 2.11 -18.10 -23.49
N ILE A 551 0.85 -18.45 -23.20
CA ILE A 551 0.46 -19.67 -22.48
C ILE A 551 -0.37 -20.53 -23.44
N GLU A 552 -0.04 -21.83 -23.52
CA GLU A 552 -0.77 -22.87 -24.25
C GLU A 552 -1.70 -23.65 -23.32
#